data_AF-A0A814YPE0-F1
#
_entry.id   AF-A0A814YPE0-F1
#
_cell.length_a   1.000
_cell.length_b   1.000
_cell.length_c   1.000
_cell.angle_alpha   90.00
_cell.angle_beta   90.00
_cell.angle_gamma   90.00
#
_symmetry.space_group_name_H-M   'P 1'
#
loop_
_entity.id
_entity.type
_entity.pdbx_description
1 polymer ?
#
loop_
_entity_poly.entity_id
_entity_poly.type
_entity_poly.pdbx_seq_one_letter_code
_entity_poly.pdbx_strand_id
1 'polypeptide(L)'
;MDMCCPSSTCNNFGNAICPFGYGCFKNSDLYSESRPYCPPTWLCETDVVGLNEQCGGEDYVGVTRYAPGLRCYARRKWYSHCAASCPGHDWMC
;
A
#
# COMPACT_ATOMS: atom_id res chain seq x y z
N MET A 1 7.11 13.70 -0.06
CA MET A 1 6.06 12.77 -0.50
C MET A 1 6.80 11.62 -1.14
N ASP A 2 7.28 10.73 -0.29
CA ASP A 2 8.32 9.78 -0.65
C ASP A 2 7.66 8.42 -0.80
N MET A 3 7.10 8.19 -1.98
CA MET A 3 6.61 6.88 -2.38
C MET A 3 7.70 6.18 -3.20
N CYS A 4 8.24 5.16 -2.54
CA CYS A 4 9.19 4.12 -2.90
C CYS A 4 10.70 4.43 -2.99
N CYS A 5 11.35 3.94 -1.92
CA CYS A 5 12.70 3.41 -1.76
C CYS A 5 13.85 4.39 -1.45
N PRO A 6 14.17 4.63 -0.15
CA PRO A 6 15.46 5.19 0.24
C PRO A 6 16.65 4.23 0.01
N SER A 7 16.45 2.94 -0.33
CA SER A 7 17.58 1.99 -0.29
C SER A 7 17.54 0.73 -1.17
N SER A 8 16.59 0.52 -2.10
CA SER A 8 16.55 -0.74 -2.87
C SER A 8 16.14 -0.54 -4.32
N THR A 9 17.09 -0.72 -5.23
CA THR A 9 16.96 -0.76 -6.69
C THR A 9 15.74 -1.58 -7.15
N CYS A 10 14.86 -0.97 -7.96
CA CYS A 10 13.80 -1.69 -8.67
C CYS A 10 14.44 -2.56 -9.77
N ASN A 11 14.39 -3.88 -9.61
CA ASN A 11 15.20 -4.84 -10.36
C ASN A 11 14.66 -5.11 -11.78
N ASN A 12 14.75 -4.06 -12.60
CA ASN A 12 14.85 -4.05 -14.07
C ASN A 12 15.47 -2.75 -14.60
N PHE A 13 15.55 -1.73 -13.74
CA PHE A 13 16.22 -0.48 -14.03
C PHE A 13 17.24 -0.28 -12.90
N GLY A 14 18.49 -0.65 -13.18
CA GLY A 14 19.59 -0.23 -12.31
C GLY A 14 19.45 1.26 -12.05
N ASN A 15 19.19 1.63 -10.79
CA ASN A 15 18.97 3.01 -10.35
C ASN A 15 17.66 3.70 -10.83
N ALA A 16 16.54 2.98 -10.93
CA ALA A 16 15.25 3.58 -11.31
C ALA A 16 14.64 4.48 -10.22
N ILE A 17 14.61 5.77 -10.50
CA ILE A 17 13.61 6.68 -9.95
C ILE A 17 12.30 6.41 -10.73
N CYS A 18 11.22 6.07 -10.03
CA CYS A 18 9.93 5.82 -10.69
C CYS A 18 9.34 7.13 -11.25
N PRO A 19 8.66 7.10 -12.42
CA PRO A 19 7.91 8.25 -12.91
C PRO A 19 6.85 8.71 -11.90
N PHE A 20 6.43 9.97 -11.98
CA PHE A 20 5.39 10.50 -11.11
C PHE A 20 4.10 9.67 -11.24
N GLY A 21 3.56 9.21 -10.11
CA GLY A 21 2.38 8.34 -10.06
C GLY A 21 2.66 6.84 -10.28
N TYR A 22 3.92 6.41 -10.28
CA TYR A 22 4.33 5.01 -10.41
C TYR A 22 4.99 4.51 -9.12
N GLY A 23 4.73 3.27 -8.74
CA GLY A 23 5.41 2.54 -7.67
C GLY A 23 6.24 1.38 -8.21
N CYS A 24 7.29 0.99 -7.50
CA CYS A 24 8.02 -0.24 -7.80
C CYS A 24 7.30 -1.43 -7.15
N PHE A 25 6.84 -2.38 -7.96
CA PHE A 25 6.14 -3.58 -7.49
C PHE A 25 7.01 -4.81 -7.71
N LYS A 26 7.05 -5.70 -6.71
CA LYS A 26 7.80 -6.95 -6.76
C LYS A 26 6.92 -8.08 -7.28
N ASN A 27 7.31 -8.68 -8.39
CA ASN A 27 6.67 -9.90 -8.89
C ASN A 27 7.21 -11.13 -8.17
N SER A 28 8.54 -11.19 -8.01
CA SER A 28 9.29 -12.32 -7.46
C SER A 28 10.56 -11.82 -6.77
N ASP A 29 11.32 -12.70 -6.11
CA ASP A 29 12.59 -12.34 -5.44
C ASP A 29 13.63 -11.71 -6.36
N LEU A 30 13.53 -11.96 -7.68
CA LEU A 30 14.49 -11.49 -8.67
C LEU A 30 13.91 -10.47 -9.66
N TYR A 31 12.59 -10.21 -9.62
CA TYR A 31 11.92 -9.36 -10.61
C TYR A 31 11.00 -8.34 -9.95
N SER A 32 11.25 -7.07 -10.25
CA SER A 32 10.42 -5.94 -9.84
C SER A 32 10.37 -4.90 -10.96
N GLU A 33 9.25 -4.19 -11.06
CA GLU A 33 8.96 -3.26 -12.16
C GLU A 33 8.24 -2.01 -11.65
N SER A 34 8.55 -0.86 -12.26
CA SER A 34 7.81 0.39 -12.04
C SER A 34 6.47 0.35 -12.77
N ARG A 35 5.36 0.42 -12.04
CA ARG A 35 4.01 0.43 -12.61
C ARG A 35 3.14 1.49 -11.93
N PRO A 36 2.03 1.93 -12.54
CA PRO A 36 1.09 2.84 -11.87
C PRO A 36 0.23 2.13 -10.82
N TYR A 37 0.07 0.81 -10.92
CA TYR A 37 -0.65 -0.02 -9.97
C TYR A 37 -0.06 -1.43 -9.89
N CYS A 38 -0.26 -2.07 -8.75
CA CYS A 38 0.15 -3.46 -8.54
C CYS A 38 -0.72 -4.42 -9.38
N PRO A 39 -0.13 -5.35 -10.14
CA PRO A 39 -0.87 -6.42 -10.79
C PRO A 39 -1.38 -7.46 -9.76
N PRO A 40 -2.58 -8.04 -9.93
CA PRO A 40 -3.19 -8.96 -8.97
C PRO A 40 -2.45 -10.31 -8.80
N THR A 41 -1.42 -10.59 -9.59
CA THR A 41 -0.61 -11.82 -9.54
C THR A 41 0.80 -11.59 -8.99
N TRP A 42 1.12 -10.37 -8.56
CA TRP A 42 2.45 -10.00 -8.07
C TRP A 42 2.47 -9.97 -6.55
N LEU A 43 3.64 -10.24 -5.96
CA LEU A 43 3.92 -10.14 -4.53
C LEU A 43 3.97 -8.69 -4.02
N CYS A 44 2.99 -7.86 -4.38
CA CYS A 44 2.62 -6.71 -3.56
C CYS A 44 1.83 -7.16 -2.31
N GLU A 45 1.38 -8.42 -2.34
CA GLU A 45 0.67 -9.21 -1.34
C GLU A 45 1.28 -9.19 0.08
N THR A 46 2.58 -8.88 0.20
CA THR A 46 3.27 -8.78 1.51
C THR A 46 3.18 -7.40 2.14
N ASP A 47 2.80 -6.38 1.38
CA ASP A 47 2.49 -5.08 1.98
C ASP A 47 1.12 -5.22 2.62
N VAL A 48 1.16 -5.35 3.94
CA VAL A 48 -0.01 -5.23 4.78
C VAL A 48 -0.01 -3.83 5.35
N VAL A 49 -1.16 -3.16 5.29
CA VAL A 49 -1.34 -1.85 5.91
C VAL A 49 -1.12 -2.00 7.41
N GLY A 50 -0.15 -1.25 7.92
CA GLY A 50 0.21 -1.24 9.33
C GLY A 50 -0.84 -0.58 10.20
N LEU A 51 -0.65 -0.65 11.52
CA LEU A 51 -1.53 0.04 12.47
C LEU A 51 -1.55 1.55 12.19
N ASN A 52 -2.73 2.15 12.13
CA ASN A 52 -3.04 3.54 11.81
C ASN A 52 -2.70 4.01 10.39
N GLU A 53 -2.28 3.10 9.51
CA GLU A 53 -2.01 3.43 8.11
C GLU A 53 -3.32 3.43 7.29
N GLN A 54 -3.38 4.25 6.24
CA GLN A 54 -4.56 4.33 5.37
C GLN A 54 -4.71 3.04 4.56
N CYS A 55 -5.89 2.43 4.61
CA CYS A 55 -6.25 1.18 3.91
C CYS A 55 -7.44 1.34 2.96
N GLY A 56 -8.02 2.54 2.87
CA GLY A 56 -9.18 2.79 2.04
C GLY A 56 -9.65 4.24 2.03
N GLY A 57 -10.72 4.46 1.28
CA GLY A 57 -11.29 5.76 0.99
C GLY A 57 -11.65 5.86 -0.48
N GLU A 58 -12.59 6.75 -0.82
CA GLU A 58 -12.82 7.17 -2.20
C GLU A 58 -11.50 7.65 -2.83
N ASP A 59 -11.22 7.16 -4.04
CA ASP A 59 -9.98 7.38 -4.80
C ASP A 59 -8.69 6.83 -4.17
N TYR A 60 -8.78 5.99 -3.13
CA TYR A 60 -7.61 5.32 -2.57
C TYR A 60 -7.12 4.20 -3.50
N VAL A 61 -5.89 4.33 -4.01
CA VAL A 61 -5.25 3.38 -4.95
C VAL A 61 -4.13 2.57 -4.29
N GLY A 62 -4.06 2.58 -2.97
CA GLY A 62 -3.02 1.91 -2.19
C GLY A 62 -3.37 0.49 -1.76
N VAL A 63 -2.62 0.00 -0.78
CA VAL A 63 -2.76 -1.34 -0.23
C VAL A 63 -4.07 -1.44 0.56
N THR A 64 -4.90 -2.43 0.25
CA THR A 64 -6.20 -2.65 0.93
C THR A 64 -6.19 -3.87 1.85
N ARG A 65 -5.05 -4.56 1.97
CA ARG A 65 -4.88 -5.69 2.88
C ARG A 65 -4.27 -5.25 4.21
N TYR A 66 -4.69 -5.90 5.29
CA TYR A 66 -4.34 -5.51 6.67
C TYR A 66 -3.38 -6.53 7.27
N ALA A 67 -2.55 -6.08 8.21
CA ALA A 67 -1.67 -7.02 8.93
C ALA A 67 -2.52 -7.99 9.76
N PRO A 68 -2.00 -9.20 10.07
CA PRO A 68 -2.72 -10.15 10.91
C PRO A 68 -3.20 -9.48 12.21
N GLY A 69 -4.50 -9.59 12.50
CA GLY A 69 -5.13 -8.97 13.67
C GLY A 69 -5.60 -7.53 13.48
N LEU A 70 -5.45 -6.94 12.28
CA LEU A 70 -5.96 -5.62 11.94
C LEU A 70 -7.19 -5.69 11.03
N ARG A 71 -7.99 -4.63 11.06
CA ARG A 71 -9.10 -4.37 10.13
C ARG A 71 -9.08 -2.92 9.67
N CYS A 72 -9.56 -2.70 8.46
CA CYS A 72 -9.78 -1.36 7.93
C CYS A 72 -11.10 -0.79 8.45
N TYR A 73 -11.01 0.30 9.19
CA TYR A 73 -12.16 1.04 9.70
C TYR A 73 -12.26 2.37 8.95
N ALA A 74 -13.46 2.71 8.48
CA ALA A 74 -13.69 3.94 7.74
C ALA A 74 -14.00 5.09 8.70
N ARG A 75 -13.37 6.26 8.53
CA ARG A 75 -13.72 7.47 9.30
C ARG A 75 -14.64 8.38 8.50
N ARG A 76 -14.36 8.49 7.20
CA ARG A 76 -15.00 9.40 6.26
C ARG A 76 -15.00 8.75 4.88
N LYS A 77 -15.79 9.31 3.95
CA LYS A 77 -15.92 8.83 2.57
C LYS A 77 -14.56 8.61 1.89
N TRP A 78 -13.60 9.50 2.10
CA TRP A 78 -12.26 9.49 1.50
C TRP A 78 -11.15 8.94 2.42
N TYR A 79 -11.47 8.44 3.61
CA TYR A 79 -10.42 8.00 4.55
C TYR A 79 -10.85 6.83 5.44
N SER A 80 -10.11 5.74 5.30
CA SER A 80 -10.17 4.54 6.13
C SER A 80 -8.76 4.11 6.53
N HIS A 81 -8.58 3.68 7.78
CA HIS A 81 -7.26 3.25 8.28
C HIS A 81 -7.31 1.88 8.95
N CYS A 82 -6.16 1.22 9.11
CA CYS A 82 -6.09 -0.05 9.81
C CYS A 82 -6.01 0.15 11.32
N ALA A 83 -6.84 -0.58 12.06
CA ALA A 83 -6.74 -0.66 13.51
C ALA A 83 -6.98 -2.10 13.99
N ALA A 84 -6.47 -2.42 15.17
CA ALA A 84 -6.75 -3.72 15.81
C ALA A 84 -8.19 -3.79 16.34
N SER A 85 -8.77 -2.63 16.68
CA SER A 85 -10.14 -2.48 17.16
C SER A 85 -10.69 -1.13 16.70
N CYS A 86 -12.00 -0.96 16.82
CA CYS A 86 -12.68 0.28 16.49
C CYS A 86 -12.06 1.46 17.28
N PRO A 87 -11.48 2.49 16.62
CA PRO A 87 -10.74 3.55 17.34
C PRO A 87 -11.62 4.56 18.07
N GLY A 88 -12.93 4.58 17.81
CA GLY A 88 -13.86 5.48 18.47
C GLY A 88 -15.18 5.64 17.72
N HIS A 89 -16.06 6.48 18.26
CA HIS A 89 -17.41 6.70 17.75
C HIS A 89 -17.46 7.33 16.36
N ASP A 90 -16.43 8.10 15.97
CA ASP A 90 -16.35 8.75 14.65
C ASP A 90 -15.95 7.78 13.51
N TRP A 91 -15.83 6.48 13.82
CA TRP A 91 -15.41 5.45 12.90
C TRP A 91 -16.56 4.48 12.63
N MET A 92 -16.72 4.14 11.35
CA MET A 92 -17.58 3.07 10.89
C MET A 92 -16.86 1.74 11.13
N CYS A 93 -17.39 1.06 12.14
CA CYS A 93 -17.14 -0.30 12.54
C CYS A 93 -18.51 -1.02 12.41
#